data_AF-A0A967LHF5-F1
#
_entry.id   AF-A0A967LHF5-F1
#
_cell.length_a   1.000
_cell.length_b   1.000
_cell.length_c   1.000
_cell.angle_alpha   90.00
_cell.angle_beta   90.00
_cell.angle_gamma   90.00
#
_symmetry.space_group_name_H-M   'P 1'
#
loop_
_entity.id
_entity.type
_entity.pdbx_description
1 polymer ?
#
loop_
_entity_poly.entity_id
_entity_poly.type
_entity_poly.pdbx_seq_one_letter_code
_entity_poly.pdbx_strand_id
1 'polypeptide(L)' 'MSKGKAEAIMDAGSSGSYDTAVSWLKTTCDIYQQHGKQEEWETYLDSLLQTHHRKYKLVPMLRDIRD' A
#
# COMPACT_ATOMS: atom_id res chain seq x y z
N MET A 1 2.90 -12.12 5.65
CA MET A 1 2.02 -11.51 6.69
C MET A 1 1.99 -9.97 6.64
N SER A 2 2.37 -9.31 5.53
CA SER A 2 2.54 -7.84 5.50
C SER A 2 1.33 -7.09 4.91
N LYS A 3 0.63 -7.69 3.94
CA LYS A 3 -0.49 -7.10 3.20
C LYS A 3 -1.72 -6.79 4.08
N GLY A 4 -2.21 -7.81 4.80
CA GLY A 4 -3.37 -7.65 5.69
C GLY A 4 -3.15 -6.70 6.87
N LYS A 5 -1.89 -6.46 7.29
CA LYS A 5 -1.57 -5.43 8.30
C LYS A 5 -1.75 -4.03 7.74
N ALA A 6 -1.27 -3.79 6.51
CA ALA A 6 -1.46 -2.49 5.86
C ALA A 6 -2.95 -2.19 5.68
N GLU A 7 -3.74 -3.16 5.22
CA GLU A 7 -5.20 -3.03 5.05
C GLU A 7 -5.92 -2.73 6.38
N ALA A 8 -5.60 -3.45 7.46
CA ALA A 8 -6.21 -3.19 8.78
C ALA A 8 -5.85 -1.81 9.35
N ILE A 9 -4.61 -1.36 9.13
CA ILE A 9 -4.10 -0.05 9.56
C ILE A 9 -4.74 1.08 8.72
N MET A 10 -4.99 0.82 7.44
CA MET A 10 -5.70 1.72 6.54
C MET A 10 -7.19 1.80 6.87
N ASP A 11 -7.83 0.69 7.25
CA ASP A 11 -9.24 0.64 7.63
C ASP A 11 -9.49 1.37 8.96
N ALA A 12 -8.60 1.18 9.94
CA ALA A 12 -8.66 1.81 11.27
C ALA A 12 -8.69 3.35 11.27
N GLY A 13 -8.35 4.00 10.15
CA GLY A 13 -8.68 5.41 9.89
C GLY A 13 -7.97 6.45 10.76
N SER A 14 -6.98 6.05 11.56
CA SER A 14 -6.21 6.98 12.39
C SER A 14 -5.08 7.62 11.58
N SER A 15 -4.98 8.95 11.56
CA SER A 15 -4.04 9.66 10.68
C SER A 15 -2.56 9.34 10.93
N GLY A 16 -2.20 8.86 12.13
CA GLY A 16 -0.84 8.40 12.44
C GLY A 16 -0.51 7.01 11.92
N SER A 17 -1.52 6.24 11.52
CA SER A 17 -1.38 4.85 11.08
C SER A 17 -0.97 4.75 9.60
N TYR A 18 -1.20 5.79 8.80
CA TYR A 18 -0.86 5.77 7.37
C TYR A 18 0.65 5.67 7.12
N ASP A 19 1.47 6.36 7.91
CA ASP A 19 2.94 6.28 7.79
C ASP A 19 3.47 4.86 8.02
N THR A 20 2.89 4.18 9.00
CA THR A 20 3.18 2.78 9.26
C THR A 20 2.79 1.94 8.04
N ALA A 21 1.55 2.05 7.56
CA ALA A 21 1.07 1.27 6.42
C ALA A 21 1.94 1.48 5.15
N VAL A 22 2.34 2.72 4.88
CA VAL A 22 3.25 3.09 3.78
C VAL A 22 4.61 2.42 3.95
N SER A 23 5.19 2.41 5.15
CA SER A 23 6.45 1.71 5.42
C SER A 23 6.36 0.21 5.14
N TRP A 24 5.27 -0.46 5.55
CA TRP A 24 5.07 -1.89 5.24
C TRP A 24 4.93 -2.15 3.74
N LEU A 25 4.26 -1.25 3.01
CA LEU A 25 4.10 -1.36 1.58
C LEU A 25 5.42 -1.10 0.83
N LYS A 26 6.25 -0.15 1.27
CA LYS A 26 7.61 0.06 0.72
C LYS A 26 8.46 -1.20 0.84
N THR A 27 8.52 -1.80 2.03
CA THR A 27 9.26 -3.06 2.23
C THR A 27 8.72 -4.18 1.36
N THR A 28 7.40 -4.25 1.18
CA THR A 28 6.78 -5.27 0.31
C THR A 28 7.10 -4.99 -1.16
N CYS A 29 7.06 -3.74 -1.61
CA CYS A 29 7.44 -3.33 -2.96
C CYS A 29 8.87 -3.76 -3.29
N ASP A 30 9.83 -3.49 -2.38
CA ASP A 30 11.23 -3.87 -2.54
C ASP A 30 11.40 -5.39 -2.72
N ILE A 31 10.74 -6.19 -1.87
CA ILE A 31 10.75 -7.65 -1.99
C ILE A 31 10.13 -8.09 -3.33
N TYR A 32 8.98 -7.51 -3.72
CA TYR A 32 8.31 -7.86 -4.98
C TYR A 32 9.16 -7.48 -6.20
N GLN A 33 9.89 -6.37 -6.14
CA GLN A 33 10.80 -5.93 -7.19
C GLN A 33 12.02 -6.88 -7.28
N GLN A 34 12.60 -7.28 -6.15
CA GLN A 34 13.67 -8.29 -6.11
C GLN A 34 13.21 -9.66 -6.67
N HIS A 35 11.94 -10.00 -6.49
CA HIS A 35 11.34 -11.22 -7.03
C HIS A 35 10.84 -11.09 -8.48
N GLY A 36 10.98 -9.94 -9.13
CA GLY A 36 10.49 -9.70 -10.49
C GLY A 36 8.97 -9.74 -10.62
N LYS A 37 8.23 -9.62 -9.51
CA LYS A 37 6.76 -9.69 -9.45
C LYS A 37 6.11 -8.31 -9.48
N GLN A 38 6.70 -7.37 -10.20
CA GLN A 38 6.22 -5.99 -10.25
C GLN A 38 4.79 -5.90 -10.81
N GLU A 39 4.43 -6.70 -11.81
CA GLU A 39 3.09 -6.74 -12.39
C GLU A 39 2.01 -7.21 -11.38
N GLU A 40 2.36 -8.21 -10.56
CA GLU A 40 1.52 -8.69 -9.45
C GLU A 40 1.35 -7.61 -8.36
N TRP A 41 2.41 -6.84 -8.11
CA TRP A 41 2.39 -5.73 -7.16
C TRP A 41 1.50 -4.59 -7.65
N GLU A 42 1.64 -4.18 -8.91
CA GLU A 42 0.82 -3.11 -9.49
C GLU A 42 -0.66 -3.48 -9.50
N THR A 43 -1.00 -4.72 -9.88
CA THR A 43 -2.39 -5.22 -9.84
C THR A 43 -2.97 -5.21 -8.43
N TYR A 44 -2.18 -5.61 -7.44
CA TYR A 44 -2.57 -5.55 -6.03
C TYR A 44 -2.78 -4.11 -5.55
N LEU A 45 -1.85 -3.21 -5.91
CA LEU A 45 -1.89 -1.80 -5.51
C LEU A 45 -3.06 -1.07 -6.17
N ASP A 46 -3.38 -1.40 -7.42
CA ASP A 46 -4.55 -0.86 -8.13
C ASP A 46 -5.86 -1.32 -7.48
N SER A 47 -5.97 -2.60 -7.12
CA SER A 47 -7.13 -3.12 -6.37
C SER A 47 -7.29 -2.44 -5.00
N LEU A 48 -6.15 -2.19 -4.32
CA LEU A 48 -6.10 -1.48 -3.04
C LEU A 48 -6.52 -0.01 -3.21
N LEU A 49 -6.03 0.65 -4.26
CA LEU A 49 -6.41 2.02 -4.62
C LEU A 49 -7.88 2.14 -4.99
N GLN A 50 -8.44 1.18 -5.72
CA GLN A 50 -9.88 1.12 -6.01
C GLN A 50 -10.70 0.94 -4.74
N THR A 51 -10.26 0.07 -3.83
CA THR A 51 -10.94 -0.18 -2.54
C THR A 51 -10.91 1.06 -1.65
N HIS A 52 -9.77 1.75 -1.58
CA HIS A 52 -9.56 2.93 -0.74
C HIS A 52 -9.61 4.26 -1.51
N HIS A 53 -10.19 4.31 -2.71
CA HIS A 53 -10.17 5.50 -3.58
C HIS A 53 -10.81 6.74 -2.92
N ARG A 54 -11.75 6.53 -1.98
CA ARG A 54 -12.38 7.59 -1.20
C ARG A 54 -11.46 8.24 -0.16
N LYS A 55 -10.29 7.66 0.14
CA LYS A 55 -9.31 8.19 1.11
C LYS A 55 -8.25 9.02 0.38
N TYR A 56 -8.57 10.28 0.12
CA TYR A 56 -7.71 11.25 -0.56
C TYR A 56 -6.33 11.51 0.09
N LYS A 57 -6.13 11.17 1.38
CA LYS A 57 -4.81 11.22 2.05
C LYS A 57 -3.96 9.98 1.79
N LEU A 58 -4.60 8.82 1.62
CA LEU A 58 -3.93 7.53 1.50
C LEU A 58 -3.53 7.24 0.04
N VAL A 59 -4.39 7.60 -0.91
CA VAL A 59 -4.16 7.47 -2.35
C VAL A 59 -2.84 8.12 -2.82
N PRO A 60 -2.52 9.39 -2.49
CA PRO A 60 -1.25 9.99 -2.90
C PRO A 60 -0.05 9.31 -2.23
N MET A 61 -0.17 8.89 -0.97
CA MET A 61 0.88 8.14 -0.28
C MET A 61 1.13 6.77 -0.91
N LEU A 62 0.08 6.09 -1.37
CA LEU A 62 0.19 4.84 -2.12
C LEU A 62 0.86 5.02 -3.48
N ARG A 63 0.53 6.11 -4.17
CA ARG A 63 1.13 6.49 -5.45
C ARG A 63 2.63 6.81 -5.33
N ASP A 64 3.04 7.45 -4.24
CA ASP A 64 4.45 7.77 -3.92
C ASP A 64 5.32 6.52 -3.77
N ILE A 65 4.74 5.37 -3.41
CA ILE A 65 5.47 4.09 -3.28
C ILE A 65 5.69 3.42 -4.64
N ARG A 66 4.87 3.78 -5.63
CA ARG A 66 4.90 3.20 -6.98
C ARG A 66 5.86 3.94 -7.91
N ASP A 67 6.11 5.23 -7.65
CA ASP A 67 7.03 6.11 -8.40
C ASP A 67 8.47 5.96 -7.90
#